data_AF-A0AAD9UFX3-F1
#
_entry.id   AF-A0AAD9UFX3-F1
#
_cell.length_a   1.000
_cell.length_b   1.000
_cell.length_c   1.000
_cell.angle_alpha   90.00
_cell.angle_beta   90.00
_cell.angle_gamma   90.00
#
_symmetry.space_group_name_H-M   'P 1'
#
loop_
_entity.id
_entity.type
_entity.pdbx_description
1 polymer ?
#
loop_
_entity_poly.entity_id
_entity_poly.type
_entity_poly.pdbx_seq_one_letter_code
_entity_poly.pdbx_strand_id
1 'polypeptide(L)'
;MYVCMYVCMYACMYVCMYVCIYVCMYVCMYVCMYVCMYVCMYVCMYYVCMYVCMYVCMYVCMYVCMYVYMYVKLCMHVKLYIYIYIYIYIYIYIYYVCMYVCMYVCMYVCCMYVYIYVCKSMYVCETIYVRMYVYMYVRMYVSHGNLAE
;
A
#
# COMPACT_ATOMS: atom_id res chain seq x y z
N MET A 1 48.66 0.61 -96.33
CA MET A 1 48.84 0.19 -94.91
C MET A 1 48.77 1.35 -93.91
N TYR A 2 49.42 2.50 -94.17
CA TYR A 2 49.41 3.66 -93.25
C TYR A 2 48.01 4.22 -92.92
N VAL A 3 47.11 4.29 -93.91
CA VAL A 3 45.74 4.79 -93.69
C VAL A 3 44.93 3.87 -92.75
N CYS A 4 45.01 2.55 -92.94
CA CYS A 4 44.32 1.60 -92.07
C CYS A 4 44.84 1.66 -90.62
N MET A 5 46.16 1.78 -90.43
CA MET A 5 46.76 1.93 -89.10
C MET A 5 46.31 3.23 -88.41
N TYR A 6 46.25 4.33 -89.15
CA TYR A 6 45.83 5.63 -88.62
C TYR A 6 44.35 5.62 -88.22
N VAL A 7 43.48 5.09 -89.07
CA VAL A 7 42.03 5.00 -88.78
C VAL A 7 41.76 4.06 -87.61
N CYS A 8 42.42 2.90 -87.53
CA CYS A 8 42.28 1.99 -86.39
C CYS A 8 42.75 2.65 -85.08
N MET A 9 43.89 3.34 -85.09
CA MET A 9 44.38 4.04 -83.89
C MET A 9 43.42 5.14 -83.44
N TYR A 10 42.93 5.96 -84.37
CA TYR A 10 42.00 7.03 -84.04
C TYR A 10 40.66 6.50 -83.52
N ALA A 11 40.10 5.47 -84.17
CA ALA A 11 38.86 4.84 -83.74
C ALA A 11 39.02 4.18 -82.36
N CYS A 12 40.10 3.42 -82.12
CA CYS A 12 40.37 2.81 -80.82
C CYS A 12 40.52 3.86 -79.72
N MET A 13 41.27 4.94 -79.98
CA MET A 13 41.46 6.03 -79.00
C MET A 13 40.13 6.73 -78.68
N TYR A 14 39.32 7.01 -79.70
CA TYR A 14 38.04 7.70 -79.52
C TYR A 14 37.04 6.83 -78.78
N VAL A 15 36.93 5.53 -79.15
CA VAL A 15 36.05 4.58 -78.47
C VAL A 15 36.50 4.34 -77.04
N CYS A 16 37.79 4.12 -76.78
CA CYS A 16 38.30 3.96 -75.42
C CYS A 16 38.03 5.21 -74.56
N MET A 17 38.32 6.42 -75.07
CA MET A 17 38.06 7.65 -74.33
C MET A 17 36.57 7.85 -74.06
N TYR A 18 35.72 7.64 -75.06
CA TYR A 18 34.29 7.83 -74.91
C TYR A 18 33.69 6.81 -73.95
N VAL A 19 34.04 5.53 -74.08
CA VAL A 19 33.59 4.46 -73.18
C VAL A 19 34.11 4.68 -71.76
N CYS A 20 35.39 5.02 -71.57
CA CYS A 20 35.92 5.28 -70.24
C CYS A 20 35.23 6.48 -69.59
N ILE A 21 35.06 7.60 -70.30
CA ILE A 21 34.41 8.79 -69.73
C ILE A 21 32.94 8.51 -69.43
N TYR A 22 32.21 7.93 -70.37
CA TYR A 22 30.78 7.68 -70.18
C TYR A 22 30.55 6.66 -69.09
N VAL A 23 31.23 5.50 -69.12
CA VAL A 23 31.05 4.44 -68.13
C VAL A 23 31.51 4.89 -66.75
N CYS A 24 32.69 5.53 -66.63
CA CYS A 24 33.13 6.01 -65.32
C CYS A 24 32.19 7.08 -64.76
N MET A 25 31.76 8.05 -65.57
CA MET A 25 30.86 9.10 -65.09
C MET A 25 29.48 8.54 -64.72
N TYR A 26 28.91 7.68 -65.58
CA TYR A 26 27.58 7.12 -65.32
C TYR A 26 27.62 6.18 -64.11
N VAL A 27 28.59 5.27 -64.04
CA VAL A 27 28.69 4.31 -62.92
C VAL A 27 29.01 5.04 -61.62
N CYS A 28 29.95 5.98 -61.60
CA CYS A 28 30.25 6.73 -60.37
C CYS A 28 29.06 7.56 -59.91
N MET A 29 28.39 8.30 -60.80
CA MET A 29 27.23 9.10 -60.45
C MET A 29 26.07 8.23 -59.96
N TYR A 30 25.78 7.14 -60.66
CA TYR A 30 24.68 6.26 -60.33
C TYR A 30 24.94 5.52 -59.01
N VAL A 31 26.14 4.96 -58.81
CA VAL A 31 26.51 4.28 -57.58
C VAL A 31 26.55 5.24 -56.40
N CYS A 32 27.16 6.43 -56.54
CA CYS A 32 27.15 7.42 -55.46
C CYS A 32 25.74 7.85 -55.10
N MET A 33 24.90 8.20 -56.07
CA MET A 33 23.52 8.63 -55.80
C MET A 33 22.69 7.50 -55.17
N TYR A 34 22.79 6.28 -55.70
CA TYR A 34 22.00 5.15 -55.20
C TYR A 34 22.47 4.72 -53.81
N VAL A 35 23.78 4.57 -53.58
CA VAL A 35 24.33 4.19 -52.28
C VAL A 35 24.06 5.27 -51.25
N CYS A 36 24.29 6.56 -51.55
CA CYS A 36 24.01 7.64 -50.61
C CYS A 36 22.51 7.69 -50.27
N MET A 37 21.62 7.66 -51.27
CA MET A 37 20.17 7.69 -51.01
C MET A 37 19.70 6.48 -50.22
N TYR A 38 20.15 5.28 -50.58
CA TYR A 38 19.72 4.05 -49.93
C TYR A 38 20.27 3.94 -48.51
N VAL A 39 21.55 4.23 -48.30
CA VAL A 39 22.16 4.21 -46.97
C VAL A 39 21.56 5.29 -46.08
N CYS A 40 21.44 6.54 -46.57
CA CYS A 40 20.83 7.61 -45.78
C CYS A 40 19.38 7.32 -45.43
N MET A 41 18.55 6.89 -46.39
CA MET A 41 17.14 6.61 -46.11
C MET A 41 16.97 5.39 -45.22
N TYR A 42 17.64 4.28 -45.53
CA TYR A 42 17.43 3.03 -44.81
C TYR A 42 18.05 3.06 -43.41
N VAL A 43 19.26 3.59 -43.26
CA VAL A 43 19.93 3.66 -41.95
C VAL A 43 19.32 4.76 -41.08
N CYS A 44 19.15 5.98 -41.58
CA CYS A 44 18.68 7.08 -40.76
C CYS A 44 17.18 6.95 -40.41
N MET A 45 16.32 6.61 -41.37
CA MET A 45 14.87 6.54 -41.10
C MET A 45 14.47 5.21 -40.49
N TYR A 46 14.93 4.09 -41.06
CA TYR A 46 14.45 2.78 -40.65
C TYR A 46 15.14 2.26 -39.40
N TYR A 47 16.47 2.37 -39.32
CA TYR A 47 17.20 1.87 -38.16
C TYR A 47 17.20 2.87 -37.00
N VAL A 48 17.62 4.11 -37.23
CA VAL A 48 17.77 5.05 -36.12
C VAL A 48 16.41 5.54 -35.63
N CYS A 49 15.57 6.11 -36.49
CA CYS A 49 14.30 6.65 -36.01
C CYS A 49 13.35 5.56 -35.52
N MET A 50 13.05 4.54 -36.31
CA MET A 50 12.05 3.55 -35.89
C MET A 50 12.55 2.67 -34.74
N TYR A 51 13.74 2.08 -34.83
CA TYR A 51 14.19 1.15 -33.80
C TYR A 51 14.52 1.86 -32.49
N VAL A 52 15.26 2.98 -32.53
CA VAL A 52 15.63 3.70 -31.31
C VAL A 52 14.40 4.34 -30.67
N CYS A 53 13.53 5.00 -31.45
CA CYS A 53 12.31 5.58 -30.85
C CYS A 53 11.41 4.48 -30.27
N MET A 54 11.18 3.37 -30.98
CA MET A 54 10.34 2.28 -30.45
C MET A 54 10.95 1.68 -29.18
N TYR A 55 12.25 1.40 -29.17
CA TYR A 55 12.92 0.81 -28.02
C TYR A 55 12.93 1.76 -26.82
N VAL A 56 13.26 3.04 -27.03
CA VAL A 56 13.26 4.06 -25.97
C VAL A 56 11.84 4.28 -25.46
N CYS A 57 10.84 4.44 -26.33
CA CYS A 57 9.45 4.59 -25.92
C CYS A 57 8.97 3.39 -25.12
N MET A 58 9.22 2.17 -25.57
CA MET A 58 8.84 0.95 -24.85
C MET A 58 9.51 0.87 -23.49
N TYR A 59 10.82 1.14 -23.42
CA TYR A 59 11.57 1.08 -22.17
C TYR A 59 11.08 2.14 -21.17
N VAL A 60 10.93 3.38 -21.61
CA VAL A 60 10.42 4.48 -20.78
C VAL A 60 9.00 4.18 -20.30
N CYS A 61 8.10 3.76 -21.19
CA CYS A 61 6.73 3.38 -20.82
C CYS A 61 6.71 2.26 -19.77
N MET A 62 7.49 1.19 -19.97
CA MET A 62 7.58 0.08 -19.03
C MET A 62 8.12 0.55 -17.66
N TYR A 63 9.16 1.37 -17.66
CA TYR A 63 9.76 1.89 -16.43
C TYR A 63 8.79 2.76 -15.66
N VAL A 64 8.12 3.70 -16.34
CA VAL A 64 7.11 4.59 -15.74
C VAL A 64 5.94 3.77 -15.19
N CYS A 65 5.41 2.82 -15.96
CA CYS A 65 4.33 1.95 -15.52
C CYS A 65 4.70 1.14 -14.27
N MET A 66 5.90 0.57 -14.23
CA MET A 66 6.39 -0.19 -13.07
C MET A 66 6.54 0.70 -11.84
N TYR A 67 7.09 1.91 -11.99
CA TYR A 67 7.20 2.87 -10.89
C TYR A 67 5.84 3.29 -10.35
N VAL A 68 4.89 3.64 -11.23
CA VAL A 68 3.53 4.01 -10.83
C VAL A 68 2.85 2.86 -10.09
N TYR A 69 2.95 1.63 -10.60
CA TYR A 69 2.39 0.45 -9.95
C TYR A 69 2.97 0.21 -8.54
N MET A 70 4.29 0.32 -8.41
CA MET A 70 4.98 0.16 -7.12
C MET A 70 4.54 1.23 -6.11
N TYR A 71 4.43 2.49 -6.55
CA TYR A 71 3.93 3.58 -5.71
C TYR A 71 2.49 3.37 -5.26
N VAL A 72 1.59 3.00 -6.18
CA VAL A 72 0.18 2.72 -5.86
C VAL A 72 0.09 1.57 -4.86
N LYS A 73 0.84 0.48 -5.07
CA LYS A 73 0.87 -0.67 -4.15
C LYS A 73 1.38 -0.27 -2.76
N LEU A 74 2.41 0.56 -2.68
CA LEU A 74 2.91 1.10 -1.41
C LEU A 74 1.85 1.94 -0.71
N CYS A 75 1.17 2.84 -1.43
CA CYS A 75 0.09 3.65 -0.86
C CYS A 75 -1.05 2.79 -0.31
N MET A 76 -1.45 1.73 -1.03
CA MET A 76 -2.47 0.79 -0.57
C MET A 76 -2.03 0.05 0.69
N HIS A 77 -0.78 -0.42 0.74
CA HIS A 77 -0.23 -1.10 1.91
C HIS A 77 -0.17 -0.18 3.13
N VAL A 78 0.26 1.07 2.96
CA VAL A 78 0.30 2.07 4.04
C VAL A 78 -1.11 2.36 4.56
N LYS A 79 -2.09 2.55 3.68
CA LYS A 79 -3.49 2.77 4.08
C LYS A 79 -4.05 1.58 4.89
N LEU A 80 -3.81 0.35 4.43
CA LEU A 80 -4.24 -0.86 5.13
C LEU A 80 -3.57 -0.98 6.50
N TYR A 81 -2.27 -0.73 6.59
CA TYR A 81 -1.54 -0.77 7.85
C TYR A 81 -2.09 0.22 8.87
N ILE A 82 -2.33 1.47 8.45
CA ILE A 82 -2.93 2.50 9.30
C ILE A 82 -4.33 2.06 9.77
N TYR A 83 -5.16 1.55 8.86
CA TYR A 83 -6.50 1.07 9.18
C TYR A 83 -6.47 -0.05 10.23
N ILE A 84 -5.62 -1.06 10.04
CA ILE A 84 -5.46 -2.19 10.97
C ILE A 84 -4.97 -1.69 12.33
N TYR A 85 -3.99 -0.80 12.36
CA TYR A 85 -3.45 -0.24 13.59
C TYR A 85 -4.53 0.50 14.39
N ILE A 86 -5.31 1.37 13.74
CA ILE A 86 -6.42 2.09 14.37
C ILE A 86 -7.46 1.11 14.90
N TYR A 87 -7.84 0.11 14.11
CA TYR A 87 -8.82 -0.90 14.52
C TYR A 87 -8.39 -1.66 15.78
N ILE A 88 -7.14 -2.12 15.82
CA ILE A 88 -6.57 -2.83 16.98
C ILE A 88 -6.55 -1.91 18.20
N TYR A 89 -6.10 -0.66 18.04
CA TYR A 89 -6.04 0.31 19.12
C TYR A 89 -7.43 0.57 19.73
N ILE A 90 -8.45 0.80 18.89
CA ILE A 90 -9.83 0.99 19.33
C ILE A 90 -10.35 -0.25 20.06
N TYR A 91 -10.10 -1.45 19.52
CA TYR A 91 -10.55 -2.70 20.14
C TYR A 91 -9.94 -2.90 21.53
N ILE A 92 -8.64 -2.67 21.68
CA ILE A 92 -7.94 -2.75 22.97
C ILE A 92 -8.48 -1.71 23.94
N TYR A 93 -8.69 -0.47 23.47
CA TYR A 93 -9.24 0.60 24.30
C TYR A 93 -10.64 0.25 24.82
N ILE A 94 -11.53 -0.25 23.96
CA ILE A 94 -12.86 -0.71 24.35
C ILE A 94 -12.76 -1.83 25.38
N TYR A 95 -11.92 -2.84 25.13
CA TYR A 95 -11.72 -3.94 26.08
C TYR A 95 -11.24 -3.45 27.45
N TYR A 96 -10.28 -2.51 27.47
CA TYR A 96 -9.78 -1.91 28.70
C TYR A 96 -10.88 -1.15 29.45
N VAL A 97 -11.66 -0.31 28.75
CA VAL A 97 -12.78 0.43 29.32
C VAL A 97 -13.85 -0.53 29.86
N CYS A 98 -14.19 -1.59 29.13
CA CYS A 98 -15.12 -2.63 29.59
C CYS A 98 -14.62 -3.28 30.87
N MET A 99 -13.35 -3.70 30.93
CA MET A 99 -12.76 -4.32 32.13
C MET A 99 -12.77 -3.35 33.32
N TYR A 100 -12.43 -2.08 33.09
CA TYR A 100 -12.48 -1.04 34.12
C TYR A 100 -13.91 -0.87 34.64
N VAL A 101 -14.89 -0.66 33.77
CA VAL A 101 -16.30 -0.52 34.16
C VAL A 101 -16.78 -1.76 34.94
N CYS A 102 -16.47 -2.97 34.48
CA CYS A 102 -16.80 -4.20 35.19
C CYS A 102 -16.21 -4.23 36.60
N MET A 103 -14.93 -3.88 36.78
CA MET A 103 -14.28 -3.84 38.09
C MET A 103 -14.94 -2.81 39.03
N TYR A 104 -15.27 -1.62 38.52
CA TYR A 104 -15.96 -0.58 39.29
C TYR A 104 -17.35 -1.01 39.74
N VAL A 105 -18.13 -1.61 38.83
CA VAL A 105 -19.46 -2.12 39.15
C VAL A 105 -19.36 -3.24 40.19
N CYS A 106 -18.44 -4.20 40.01
CA CYS A 106 -18.21 -5.27 40.98
C CYS A 106 -17.85 -4.72 42.37
N MET A 107 -16.92 -3.77 42.45
CA MET A 107 -16.54 -3.12 43.72
C MET A 107 -17.72 -2.42 44.39
N TYR A 108 -18.52 -1.67 43.63
CA TYR A 108 -19.68 -0.95 44.15
C TYR A 108 -20.75 -1.92 44.70
N VAL A 109 -21.04 -3.00 43.96
CA VAL A 109 -22.00 -4.03 44.39
C VAL A 109 -21.49 -4.75 45.65
N CYS A 110 -20.20 -5.10 45.72
CA CYS A 110 -19.60 -5.69 46.91
C CYS A 110 -19.71 -4.76 48.12
N CYS A 111 -19.41 -3.46 47.98
CA CYS A 111 -19.56 -2.48 49.05
C CYS A 111 -21.01 -2.35 49.52
N MET A 112 -21.98 -2.32 48.60
CA MET A 112 -23.40 -2.29 48.94
C MET A 112 -23.84 -3.53 49.71
N TYR A 113 -23.37 -4.73 49.31
CA TYR A 113 -23.66 -5.96 50.03
C TYR A 113 -23.12 -5.93 51.47
N VAL A 114 -21.87 -5.50 51.65
CA VAL A 114 -21.26 -5.35 52.98
C VAL A 114 -22.05 -4.34 53.82
N TYR A 115 -22.41 -3.19 53.25
CA TYR A 115 -23.21 -2.17 53.93
C TYR A 115 -24.56 -2.73 54.40
N ILE A 116 -25.30 -3.39 53.51
CA ILE A 116 -26.60 -4.00 53.84
C ILE A 116 -26.44 -5.04 54.95
N TYR A 117 -25.41 -5.89 54.87
CA TYR A 117 -25.17 -6.93 55.87
C TYR A 117 -24.88 -6.34 57.26
N VAL A 118 -24.05 -5.29 57.32
CA VAL A 118 -23.75 -4.56 58.57
C VAL A 118 -25.00 -3.85 59.10
N CYS A 119 -25.75 -3.14 58.26
CA CYS A 119 -26.98 -2.47 58.70
C CYS A 119 -28.02 -3.47 59.22
N LYS A 120 -28.14 -4.63 58.56
CA LYS A 120 -29.06 -5.69 58.98
C LYS A 120 -28.60 -6.34 60.29
N SER A 121 -27.31 -6.60 60.48
CA SER A 121 -26.80 -7.13 61.75
C SER A 121 -26.99 -6.14 62.89
N MET A 122 -26.79 -4.84 62.66
CA MET A 122 -27.07 -3.79 63.64
C MET A 122 -28.56 -3.75 64.02
N TYR A 123 -29.47 -3.78 63.04
CA TYR A 123 -30.92 -3.74 63.30
C TYR A 123 -31.43 -4.99 64.03
N VAL A 124 -30.90 -6.16 63.68
CA VAL A 124 -31.21 -7.42 64.36
C VAL A 124 -30.68 -7.40 65.79
N CYS A 125 -29.45 -6.89 66.02
CA CYS A 125 -28.92 -6.70 67.37
C CYS A 125 -29.80 -5.77 68.22
N GLU A 126 -30.19 -4.61 67.67
CA GLU A 126 -31.09 -3.66 68.34
C GLU A 126 -32.41 -4.34 68.73
N THR A 127 -33.07 -5.04 67.79
CA THR A 127 -34.36 -5.71 68.07
C THR A 127 -34.23 -6.86 69.07
N ILE A 128 -33.16 -7.66 69.03
CA ILE A 128 -32.91 -8.73 70.01
C ILE A 128 -32.64 -8.12 71.39
N TYR A 129 -31.80 -7.08 71.48
CA TYR A 129 -31.48 -6.40 72.73
C TYR A 129 -32.74 -5.82 73.36
N VAL A 130 -33.56 -5.10 72.59
CA VAL A 130 -34.83 -4.54 73.06
C VAL A 130 -35.79 -5.66 73.50
N ARG A 131 -35.95 -6.74 72.73
CA ARG A 131 -36.79 -7.89 73.15
C ARG A 131 -36.30 -8.55 74.44
N MET A 132 -34.99 -8.75 74.58
CA MET A 132 -34.39 -9.30 75.79
C MET A 132 -34.62 -8.38 76.99
N TYR A 133 -34.42 -7.07 76.82
CA TYR A 133 -34.61 -6.09 77.87
C TYR A 133 -36.08 -6.03 78.32
N VAL A 134 -37.01 -5.98 77.37
CA VAL A 134 -38.46 -6.00 77.65
C VAL A 134 -38.86 -7.32 78.32
N TYR A 135 -38.37 -8.47 77.85
CA TYR A 135 -38.66 -9.76 78.48
C TYR A 135 -38.15 -9.81 79.93
N MET A 136 -36.91 -9.37 80.17
CA MET A 136 -36.33 -9.29 81.52
C MET A 136 -37.16 -8.35 82.42
N TYR A 137 -37.53 -7.17 81.91
CA TYR A 137 -38.36 -6.21 82.65
C TYR A 137 -39.74 -6.82 82.96
N VAL A 138 -40.46 -7.32 81.96
CA VAL A 138 -41.79 -7.95 82.15
C VAL A 138 -41.70 -9.12 83.13
N ARG A 139 -40.67 -9.97 83.02
CA ARG A 139 -40.49 -11.11 83.94
C ARG A 139 -40.22 -10.66 85.37
N MET A 140 -39.50 -9.55 85.59
CA MET A 140 -39.30 -8.97 86.93
C MET A 140 -40.58 -8.35 87.51
N TYR A 141 -41.41 -7.70 86.69
CA TYR A 141 -42.68 -7.13 87.14
C TYR A 141 -43.74 -8.21 87.39
N VAL A 142 -43.81 -9.24 86.55
CA VAL A 142 -44.71 -10.39 86.74
C VAL A 142 -44.27 -11.24 87.94
N SER A 143 -42.97 -11.41 88.17
CA SER A 143 -42.50 -12.12 89.37
C SER A 143 -42.80 -11.35 90.66
N HIS A 144 -42.80 -10.00 90.63
CA HIS A 144 -43.26 -9.20 91.77
C HIS A 144 -44.79 -9.20 91.93
N GLY A 145 -45.55 -9.35 90.84
CA GLY A 145 -47.02 -9.49 90.90
C GLY A 145 -47.48 -10.82 91.46
N ASN A 146 -46.83 -11.93 91.09
CA ASN A 146 -47.20 -13.29 91.52
C ASN A 146 -46.71 -13.67 92.93
N LEU A 147 -46.00 -12.79 93.62
CA LEU A 147 -45.62 -12.95 95.03
C LEU A 147 -46.59 -12.22 95.99
N ALA A 148 -47.64 -11.59 95.46
CA ALA A 148 -48.59 -10.76 96.22
C ALA A 148 -50.03 -11.30 96.23
N GLU A 149 -50.26 -12.55 95.80
CA GLU A 149 -51.55 -13.27 95.98
C GLU A 149 -51.40 -14.45 96.97
#